data_AF-A0A2H3CBD7-F1
#
_entry.id   AF-A0A2H3CBD7-F1
#
_cell.length_a   1.000
_cell.length_b   1.000
_cell.length_c   1.000
_cell.angle_alpha   90.00
_cell.angle_beta   90.00
_cell.angle_gamma   90.00
#
_symmetry.space_group_name_H-M   'P 1'
#
loop_
_entity.id
_entity.type
_entity.pdbx_description
1 polymer ?
#
loop_
_entity_poly.entity_id
_entity_poly.type
_entity_poly.pdbx_seq_one_letter_code
_entity_poly.pdbx_strand_id
1 'polypeptide(L)'
;MSPDHRRKSIDSSDSSSSSDSDSSHKEYGKVKKDKKDKKDKKSKKDKMEHIGAPGFPQMTPPMPQPHFDQQRAAAPIQQAPSSGFRIPLHSSSAFPQRDLAGPPPCQDLDGSPVYIGSAIFDKSVHPCKIGPHLHVPCSVAYGGGEVGHKGRYDLLPFTPDTMEFVRTSQGRVPAGRRPVEGGYEEDGTPLYHAVGMVNGIRVPGKTGAHL
;
A
#
# COMPACT_ATOMS: atom_id res chain seq x y z
N MET A 1 -37.61 -31.01 55.11
CA MET A 1 -36.58 -31.86 55.72
C MET A 1 -35.41 -31.94 54.77
N SER A 2 -34.29 -31.28 55.10
CA SER A 2 -32.97 -31.53 54.48
C SER A 2 -32.47 -32.93 54.88
N PRO A 3 -31.44 -33.47 54.18
CA PRO A 3 -30.07 -33.11 54.58
C PRO A 3 -29.09 -32.86 53.42
N ASP A 4 -28.17 -31.94 53.72
CA ASP A 4 -26.86 -31.72 53.11
C ASP A 4 -25.96 -32.96 53.08
N HIS A 5 -25.08 -33.07 52.06
CA HIS A 5 -23.70 -33.52 52.25
C HIS A 5 -22.72 -32.99 51.17
N ARG A 6 -21.90 -32.02 51.62
CA ARG A 6 -20.43 -31.91 51.54
C ARG A 6 -19.66 -32.15 50.22
N ARG A 7 -19.10 -31.03 49.75
CA ARG A 7 -17.67 -30.68 49.54
C ARG A 7 -16.80 -31.62 48.67
N LYS A 8 -16.18 -31.02 47.65
CA LYS A 8 -14.71 -30.99 47.49
C LYS A 8 -14.29 -29.75 46.68
N SER A 9 -13.47 -28.93 47.35
CA SER A 9 -12.66 -27.83 46.84
C SER A 9 -11.53 -28.37 45.96
N ILE A 10 -11.14 -27.59 44.94
CA ILE A 10 -9.77 -27.63 44.45
C ILE A 10 -9.27 -26.19 44.26
N ASP A 11 -8.10 -25.99 44.85
CA ASP A 11 -7.38 -24.74 45.01
C ASP A 11 -6.63 -24.35 43.72
N SER A 12 -6.64 -23.03 43.48
CA SER A 12 -5.47 -22.14 43.33
C SER A 12 -4.28 -22.59 42.48
N SER A 13 -3.93 -21.74 41.49
CA SER A 13 -2.53 -21.36 41.19
C SER A 13 -2.52 -20.11 40.30
N ASP A 14 -2.43 -18.95 40.94
CA ASP A 14 -1.91 -17.72 40.35
C ASP A 14 -0.43 -17.91 39.97
N SER A 15 0.00 -17.33 38.85
CA SER A 15 1.42 -17.23 38.51
C SER A 15 1.69 -15.88 37.86
N SER A 16 1.94 -14.90 38.71
CA SER A 16 2.55 -13.61 38.42
C SER A 16 4.06 -13.78 38.26
N SER A 17 4.64 -13.42 37.12
CA SER A 17 6.08 -13.21 36.98
C SER A 17 6.36 -11.82 36.44
N SER A 18 6.59 -10.91 37.38
CA SER A 18 7.31 -9.65 37.23
C SER A 18 8.78 -9.93 36.90
N SER A 19 9.35 -9.22 35.94
CA SER A 19 10.79 -9.16 35.74
C SER A 19 11.16 -7.76 35.27
N ASP A 20 11.47 -6.92 36.24
CA ASP A 20 12.24 -5.69 36.11
C ASP A 20 13.72 -6.04 35.89
N SER A 21 14.39 -5.41 34.94
CA SER A 21 15.85 -5.28 34.92
C SER A 21 16.28 -4.12 34.01
N ASP A 22 16.42 -2.98 34.69
CA ASP A 22 17.56 -2.07 34.72
C ASP A 22 18.33 -1.61 33.47
N SER A 23 18.66 -0.34 33.62
CA SER A 23 19.31 0.65 32.79
C SER A 23 20.81 0.41 32.55
N SER A 24 21.30 0.83 31.37
CA SER A 24 22.68 1.31 31.25
C SER A 24 22.84 2.27 30.08
N HIS A 25 23.08 3.54 30.45
CA HIS A 25 23.59 4.65 29.65
C HIS A 25 24.85 4.27 28.85
N LYS A 26 24.94 4.73 27.58
CA LYS A 26 26.21 5.20 27.01
C LYS A 26 26.01 6.43 26.11
N GLU A 27 26.77 7.47 26.46
CA GLU A 27 26.87 8.80 25.88
C GLU A 27 27.79 8.87 24.65
N TYR A 28 27.46 9.87 23.81
CA TYR A 28 28.26 10.72 22.90
C TYR A 28 29.24 10.17 21.86
N GLY A 29 29.06 10.69 20.63
CA GLY A 29 30.05 10.69 19.55
C GLY A 29 29.72 11.62 18.37
N LYS A 30 29.89 12.94 18.57
CA LYS A 30 30.19 14.05 17.62
C LYS A 30 29.84 13.97 16.10
N VAL A 31 28.99 14.93 15.71
CA VAL A 31 29.22 16.03 14.73
C VAL A 31 30.09 15.77 13.49
N LYS A 32 29.50 15.91 12.28
CA LYS A 32 30.05 16.77 11.20
C LYS A 32 28.94 17.45 10.39
N LYS A 33 28.97 18.78 10.47
CA LYS A 33 28.32 19.80 9.65
C LYS A 33 29.26 20.09 8.48
N ASP A 34 28.76 20.21 7.25
CA ASP A 34 29.34 21.17 6.30
C ASP A 34 28.42 21.52 5.10
N LYS A 35 28.35 22.84 4.88
CA LYS A 35 28.15 23.66 3.66
C LYS A 35 27.21 23.17 2.54
N LYS A 36 26.11 23.89 2.22
CA LYS A 36 26.01 25.21 1.55
C LYS A 36 26.77 25.24 0.22
N ASP A 37 26.05 25.31 -0.91
CA ASP A 37 26.23 26.42 -1.87
C ASP A 37 25.05 26.60 -2.83
N LYS A 38 24.62 27.86 -2.92
CA LYS A 38 23.72 28.44 -3.92
C LYS A 38 24.48 28.57 -5.24
N LYS A 39 23.81 28.40 -6.38
CA LYS A 39 24.11 29.25 -7.53
C LYS A 39 22.91 29.50 -8.44
N ASP A 40 22.58 30.78 -8.51
CA ASP A 40 21.61 31.45 -9.37
C ASP A 40 22.00 31.48 -10.85
N LYS A 41 20.96 31.74 -11.68
CA LYS A 41 20.95 32.56 -12.91
C LYS A 41 21.82 32.10 -14.09
N LYS A 42 21.21 32.01 -15.28
CA LYS A 42 21.09 33.17 -16.19
C LYS A 42 20.34 32.80 -17.48
N SER A 43 19.17 33.41 -17.63
CA SER A 43 18.49 33.69 -18.90
C SER A 43 19.38 34.52 -19.84
N LYS A 44 19.43 34.17 -21.12
CA LYS A 44 19.76 35.12 -22.19
C LYS A 44 18.79 34.96 -23.36
N LYS A 45 18.29 36.11 -23.76
CA LYS A 45 17.29 36.44 -24.76
C LYS A 45 18.00 37.32 -25.81
N ASP A 46 17.42 37.39 -27.01
CA ASP A 46 17.65 38.40 -28.08
C ASP A 46 18.97 38.20 -28.87
N LYS A 47 19.09 38.44 -30.18
CA LYS A 47 18.24 39.05 -31.23
C LYS A 47 18.97 38.90 -32.58
N MET A 48 18.22 38.85 -33.71
CA MET A 48 18.36 39.63 -34.98
C MET A 48 19.77 39.76 -35.67
N GLU A 49 19.99 39.66 -36.99
CA GLU A 49 19.29 40.21 -38.18
C GLU A 49 19.69 39.51 -39.51
N HIS A 50 18.80 39.69 -40.52
CA HIS A 50 18.93 39.93 -42.00
C HIS A 50 20.19 39.50 -42.79
N ILE A 51 20.14 39.14 -44.08
CA ILE A 51 19.70 39.90 -45.28
C ILE A 51 19.53 38.92 -46.48
N GLY A 52 18.59 39.18 -47.41
CA GLY A 52 18.74 38.76 -48.83
C GLY A 52 17.46 38.28 -49.55
N ALA A 53 16.80 39.17 -50.30
CA ALA A 53 15.78 38.87 -51.33
C ALA A 53 16.44 38.72 -52.73
N PRO A 54 15.74 38.56 -53.89
CA PRO A 54 14.33 38.22 -54.19
C PRO A 54 14.15 37.11 -55.27
N GLY A 55 12.94 36.56 -55.45
CA GLY A 55 12.60 35.67 -56.57
C GLY A 55 11.09 35.47 -56.74
N PHE A 56 10.57 35.81 -57.92
CA PHE A 56 9.16 35.90 -58.33
C PHE A 56 8.45 34.53 -58.53
N PRO A 57 7.10 34.49 -58.71
CA PRO A 57 6.22 33.44 -58.22
C PRO A 57 5.90 32.34 -59.24
N GLN A 58 5.62 31.14 -58.75
CA GLN A 58 4.82 30.15 -59.48
C GLN A 58 3.58 29.80 -58.67
N MET A 59 2.42 30.16 -59.23
CA MET A 59 1.11 29.75 -58.76
C MET A 59 0.86 28.32 -59.24
N THR A 60 0.67 27.39 -58.29
CA THR A 60 -0.07 26.15 -58.53
C THR A 60 -1.22 26.09 -57.51
N PRO A 61 -2.47 25.82 -57.92
CA PRO A 61 -3.55 25.66 -56.97
C PRO A 61 -3.36 24.34 -56.20
N PRO A 62 -3.48 24.32 -54.86
CA PRO A 62 -3.49 23.08 -54.11
C PRO A 62 -4.84 22.38 -54.32
N MET A 63 -4.78 21.09 -54.69
CA MET A 63 -5.93 20.20 -54.59
C MET A 63 -6.46 20.22 -53.14
N PRO A 64 -7.78 20.19 -52.91
CA PRO A 64 -8.33 20.00 -51.58
C PRO A 64 -7.96 18.60 -51.09
N GLN A 65 -7.01 18.52 -50.15
CA GLN A 65 -6.81 17.30 -49.39
C GLN A 65 -8.04 17.08 -48.50
N PRO A 66 -8.64 15.87 -48.47
CA PRO A 66 -9.65 15.55 -47.49
C PRO A 66 -9.00 15.60 -46.11
N HIS A 67 -9.39 16.61 -45.34
CA HIS A 67 -9.13 16.71 -43.92
C HIS A 67 -9.91 15.57 -43.26
N PHE A 68 -9.25 14.43 -43.08
CA PHE A 68 -9.65 13.51 -42.04
C PHE A 68 -9.30 14.19 -40.71
N ASP A 69 -10.27 14.93 -40.17
CA ASP A 69 -10.33 15.17 -38.74
C ASP A 69 -10.45 13.79 -38.09
N GLN A 70 -9.30 13.15 -37.85
CA GLN A 70 -9.20 12.02 -36.96
C GLN A 70 -9.37 12.58 -35.56
N GLN A 71 -10.62 12.90 -35.23
CA GLN A 71 -11.07 13.17 -33.88
C GLN A 71 -10.78 11.90 -33.09
N ARG A 72 -9.60 11.85 -32.50
CA ARG A 72 -9.14 10.76 -31.64
C ARG A 72 -10.04 10.81 -30.43
N ALA A 73 -11.20 10.16 -30.54
CA ALA A 73 -12.08 9.92 -29.41
C ALA A 73 -11.20 9.29 -28.33
N ALA A 74 -11.00 10.02 -27.23
CA ALA A 74 -10.28 9.49 -26.08
C ALA A 74 -10.99 8.20 -25.68
N ALA A 75 -10.25 7.09 -25.68
CA ALA A 75 -10.79 5.83 -25.19
C ALA A 75 -11.36 6.08 -23.78
N PRO A 76 -12.55 5.53 -23.46
CA PRO A 76 -13.10 5.67 -22.13
C PRO A 76 -12.07 5.16 -21.12
N ILE A 77 -11.70 6.00 -20.15
CA ILE A 77 -10.82 5.60 -19.06
C ILE A 77 -11.55 4.50 -18.31
N GLN A 78 -11.17 3.23 -18.53
CA GLN A 78 -11.66 2.12 -17.71
C GLN A 78 -11.23 2.40 -16.28
N GLN A 79 -12.20 2.75 -15.42
CA GLN A 79 -11.93 2.87 -14.01
C GLN A 79 -11.56 1.49 -13.48
N ALA A 80 -10.44 1.40 -12.77
CA ALA A 80 -10.05 0.16 -12.10
C ALA A 80 -11.18 -0.32 -11.17
N PRO A 81 -11.39 -1.64 -11.05
CA PRO A 81 -12.38 -2.20 -10.13
C PRO A 81 -12.13 -1.70 -8.70
N SER A 82 -13.17 -1.68 -7.85
CA SER A 82 -13.07 -1.28 -6.44
C SER A 82 -12.00 -2.05 -5.68
N SER A 83 -11.81 -3.33 -6.02
CA SER A 83 -10.77 -4.21 -5.48
C SER A 83 -9.37 -3.98 -6.06
N GLY A 84 -9.23 -3.21 -7.14
CA GLY A 84 -8.01 -3.15 -7.95
C GLY A 84 -7.73 -4.45 -8.71
N PHE A 85 -6.71 -4.42 -9.57
CA PHE A 85 -6.19 -5.61 -10.25
C PHE A 85 -5.37 -6.47 -9.27
N ARG A 86 -5.46 -7.79 -9.41
CA ARG A 86 -4.89 -8.76 -8.46
C ARG A 86 -4.00 -9.79 -9.15
N ILE A 87 -2.92 -10.18 -8.47
CA ILE A 87 -2.03 -11.26 -8.90
C ILE A 87 -2.20 -12.43 -7.93
N PRO A 88 -2.73 -13.59 -8.38
CA PRO A 88 -2.93 -14.74 -7.51
C PRO A 88 -1.60 -15.40 -7.16
N LEU A 89 -1.42 -15.73 -5.88
CA LEU A 89 -0.23 -16.34 -5.30
C LEU A 89 -0.62 -17.44 -4.31
N HIS A 90 0.34 -18.32 -4.04
CA HIS A 90 0.31 -19.34 -3.00
C HIS A 90 1.64 -19.31 -2.22
N SER A 91 1.71 -20.00 -1.09
CA SER A 91 2.89 -20.00 -0.22
C SER A 91 4.16 -20.53 -0.90
N SER A 92 4.02 -21.33 -1.95
CA SER A 92 5.13 -21.88 -2.75
C SER A 92 5.37 -21.17 -4.09
N SER A 93 4.58 -20.14 -4.43
CA SER A 93 4.82 -19.38 -5.67
C SER A 93 6.11 -18.60 -5.56
N ALA A 94 6.83 -18.48 -6.68
CA ALA A 94 7.80 -17.40 -6.80
C ALA A 94 7.07 -16.05 -6.70
N PHE A 95 7.63 -15.13 -5.92
CA PHE A 95 7.08 -13.78 -5.82
C PHE A 95 7.30 -13.03 -7.15
N PRO A 96 6.30 -12.29 -7.67
CA PRO A 96 6.42 -11.58 -8.94
C PRO A 96 7.55 -10.54 -8.91
N GLN A 97 8.12 -10.29 -10.08
CA GLN A 97 9.11 -9.23 -10.26
C GLN A 97 8.49 -7.84 -10.00
N ARG A 98 9.36 -6.86 -9.73
CA ARG A 98 8.97 -5.51 -9.27
C ARG A 98 8.11 -4.73 -10.27
N ASP A 99 8.27 -5.00 -11.56
CA ASP A 99 7.46 -4.44 -12.64
C ASP A 99 5.98 -4.86 -12.54
N LEU A 100 5.70 -6.07 -12.07
CA LEU A 100 4.35 -6.58 -11.83
C LEU A 100 3.85 -6.28 -10.41
N ALA A 101 4.71 -6.43 -9.41
CA ALA A 101 4.35 -6.23 -8.00
C ALA A 101 4.16 -4.75 -7.62
N GLY A 102 4.76 -3.84 -8.38
CA GLY A 102 4.86 -2.42 -8.04
C GLY A 102 5.87 -2.14 -6.92
N PRO A 103 6.01 -0.87 -6.51
CA PRO A 103 6.81 -0.50 -5.35
C PRO A 103 6.18 -1.04 -4.05
N PRO A 104 6.99 -1.50 -3.07
CA PRO A 104 6.47 -1.91 -1.79
C PRO A 104 5.93 -0.68 -1.02
N PRO A 105 4.65 -0.69 -0.59
CA PRO A 105 4.08 0.42 0.16
C PRO A 105 4.64 0.54 1.59
N CYS A 106 5.20 -0.54 2.14
CA CYS A 106 5.74 -0.61 3.50
C CYS A 106 7.09 -1.34 3.51
N GLN A 107 7.79 -1.28 4.65
CA GLN A 107 9.02 -2.02 4.91
C GLN A 107 8.92 -2.65 6.30
N ASP A 108 9.55 -3.81 6.47
CA ASP A 108 9.72 -4.45 7.78
C ASP A 108 10.86 -3.78 8.56
N LEU A 109 11.08 -4.18 9.82
CA LEU A 109 12.09 -3.58 10.71
C LEU A 109 13.53 -3.66 10.17
N ASP A 110 13.82 -4.70 9.39
CA ASP A 110 15.10 -4.94 8.74
C ASP A 110 15.25 -4.19 7.39
N GLY A 111 14.22 -3.44 6.98
CA GLY A 111 14.15 -2.74 5.70
C GLY A 111 13.66 -3.60 4.53
N SER A 112 13.35 -4.88 4.77
CA SER A 112 12.81 -5.78 3.74
C SER A 112 11.46 -5.29 3.21
N PRO A 113 11.16 -5.48 1.92
CA PRO A 113 9.95 -4.94 1.31
C PRO A 113 8.69 -5.64 1.82
N VAL A 114 7.66 -4.86 2.11
CA VAL A 114 6.34 -5.36 2.53
C VAL A 114 5.25 -4.85 1.59
N TYR A 115 4.45 -5.78 1.12
CA TYR A 115 3.35 -5.60 0.17
C TYR A 115 2.00 -5.84 0.83
N ILE A 116 0.93 -5.50 0.10
CA ILE A 116 -0.45 -5.64 0.54
C ILE A 116 -1.20 -6.62 -0.36
N GLY A 117 -2.12 -7.38 0.20
CA GLY A 117 -2.93 -8.31 -0.58
C GLY A 117 -4.14 -8.81 0.17
N SER A 118 -4.77 -9.84 -0.36
CA SER A 118 -5.99 -10.41 0.20
C SER A 118 -5.82 -11.92 0.37
N ALA A 119 -5.88 -12.39 1.61
CA ALA A 119 -5.87 -13.81 1.94
C ALA A 119 -7.27 -14.40 1.77
N ILE A 120 -7.37 -15.54 1.08
CA ILE A 120 -8.64 -16.21 0.78
C ILE A 120 -8.86 -17.33 1.80
N PHE A 121 -9.96 -17.24 2.54
CA PHE A 121 -10.47 -18.28 3.44
C PHE A 121 -11.72 -18.91 2.82
N ASP A 122 -12.29 -19.91 3.49
CA ASP A 122 -13.47 -20.65 3.00
C ASP A 122 -14.70 -19.74 2.81
N LYS A 123 -14.95 -18.85 3.76
CA LYS A 123 -16.15 -17.98 3.79
C LYS A 123 -15.84 -16.49 3.87
N SER A 124 -14.57 -16.12 3.84
CA SER A 124 -14.14 -14.74 4.00
C SER A 124 -12.89 -14.44 3.18
N VAL A 125 -12.64 -13.16 2.96
CA VAL A 125 -11.41 -12.67 2.31
C VAL A 125 -10.88 -11.53 3.15
N HIS A 126 -9.64 -11.64 3.62
CA HIS A 126 -9.08 -10.65 4.54
C HIS A 126 -7.89 -9.92 3.92
N PRO A 127 -7.83 -8.57 4.02
CA PRO A 127 -6.61 -7.84 3.76
C PRO A 127 -5.44 -8.40 4.59
N CYS A 128 -4.28 -8.54 3.96
CA CYS A 128 -3.11 -9.19 4.52
C CYS A 128 -1.82 -8.42 4.23
N LYS A 129 -0.82 -8.63 5.11
CA LYS A 129 0.58 -8.27 4.92
C LYS A 129 1.25 -9.37 4.11
N ILE A 130 1.97 -8.99 3.05
CA ILE A 130 2.79 -9.90 2.25
C ILE A 130 4.27 -9.51 2.39
N GLY A 131 5.06 -10.35 3.04
CA GLY A 131 6.50 -10.23 3.13
C GLY A 131 7.17 -11.40 2.43
N PRO A 132 7.66 -11.25 1.18
CA PRO A 132 8.25 -12.36 0.42
C PRO A 132 9.47 -12.99 1.09
N HIS A 133 10.13 -12.26 2.00
CA HIS A 133 11.26 -12.69 2.82
C HIS A 133 10.86 -13.52 4.05
N LEU A 134 9.57 -13.56 4.41
CA LEU A 134 9.08 -14.27 5.58
C LEU A 134 8.92 -15.76 5.30
N HIS A 135 9.11 -16.60 6.33
CA HIS A 135 8.89 -18.05 6.22
C HIS A 135 7.46 -18.41 5.79
N VAL A 136 6.46 -17.65 6.26
CA VAL A 136 5.10 -17.66 5.71
C VAL A 136 4.87 -16.28 5.08
N PRO A 137 4.87 -16.17 3.74
CA PRO A 137 4.87 -14.87 3.08
C PRO A 137 3.62 -14.03 3.32
N CYS A 138 2.48 -14.68 3.58
CA CYS A 138 1.19 -14.03 3.78
C CYS A 138 0.78 -14.08 5.25
N SER A 139 0.40 -12.96 5.84
CA SER A 139 -0.05 -12.86 7.23
C SER A 139 -1.26 -11.95 7.37
N VAL A 140 -2.23 -12.36 8.18
CA VAL A 140 -3.52 -11.68 8.35
C VAL A 140 -3.63 -11.17 9.78
N ALA A 141 -4.07 -9.93 9.95
CA ALA A 141 -4.41 -9.38 11.26
C ALA A 141 -5.69 -10.03 11.78
N TYR A 142 -5.60 -10.85 12.82
CA TYR A 142 -6.70 -11.61 13.41
C TYR A 142 -6.51 -11.75 14.93
N GLY A 143 -7.57 -11.51 15.71
CA GLY A 143 -7.54 -11.70 17.18
C GLY A 143 -6.51 -10.85 17.94
N GLY A 144 -6.14 -9.67 17.41
CA GLY A 144 -5.13 -8.79 18.01
C GLY A 144 -3.67 -9.11 17.66
N GLY A 145 -3.42 -10.09 16.78
CA GLY A 145 -2.09 -10.42 16.29
C GLY A 145 -2.05 -10.68 14.78
N GLU A 146 -0.87 -11.03 14.26
CA GLU A 146 -0.69 -11.49 12.89
C GLU A 146 -0.65 -13.03 12.86
N VAL A 147 -1.48 -13.64 12.00
CA VAL A 147 -1.53 -15.09 11.80
C VAL A 147 -1.06 -15.41 10.39
N GLY A 148 -0.11 -16.33 10.25
CA GLY A 148 0.40 -16.76 8.95
C GLY A 148 -0.66 -17.54 8.15
N HIS A 149 -0.90 -17.14 6.90
CA HIS A 149 -1.81 -17.79 5.96
C HIS A 149 -1.03 -18.62 4.93
N LYS A 150 -1.36 -19.90 4.83
CA LYS A 150 -0.71 -20.85 3.91
C LYS A 150 -1.53 -21.15 2.65
N GLY A 151 -2.77 -20.66 2.58
CA GLY A 151 -3.64 -20.84 1.44
C GLY A 151 -3.32 -19.90 0.28
N ARG A 152 -4.27 -19.80 -0.65
CA ARG A 152 -4.20 -18.81 -1.73
C ARG A 152 -4.35 -17.39 -1.16
N TYR A 153 -3.59 -16.47 -1.72
CA TYR A 153 -3.74 -15.04 -1.48
C TYR A 153 -3.47 -14.28 -2.77
N ASP A 154 -4.04 -13.09 -2.88
CA ASP A 154 -3.98 -12.27 -4.07
C ASP A 154 -3.22 -10.98 -3.75
N LEU A 155 -2.04 -10.78 -4.36
CA LEU A 155 -1.27 -9.54 -4.26
C LEU A 155 -2.03 -8.39 -4.92
N LEU A 156 -2.04 -7.24 -4.26
CA LEU A 156 -2.49 -5.96 -4.83
C LEU A 156 -1.26 -5.11 -5.15
N PRO A 157 -0.89 -4.96 -6.43
CA PRO A 157 0.13 -4.02 -6.84
C PRO A 157 -0.24 -2.61 -6.40
N PHE A 158 0.63 -1.97 -5.62
CA PHE A 158 0.42 -0.60 -5.18
C PHE A 158 0.90 0.36 -6.27
N THR A 159 -0.01 1.15 -6.82
CA THR A 159 0.30 2.13 -7.87
C THR A 159 0.15 3.55 -7.32
N PRO A 160 1.27 4.26 -7.03
CA PRO A 160 1.21 5.60 -6.42
C PRO A 160 0.43 6.64 -7.23
N ASP A 161 0.30 6.45 -8.55
CA ASP A 161 -0.45 7.37 -9.43
C ASP A 161 -1.98 7.27 -9.25
N THR A 162 -2.48 6.16 -8.70
CA THR A 162 -3.92 5.87 -8.57
C THR A 162 -4.34 5.49 -7.16
N MET A 163 -3.39 5.24 -6.25
CA MET A 163 -3.62 4.80 -4.89
C MET A 163 -2.76 5.60 -3.92
N GLU A 164 -3.35 5.93 -2.77
CA GLU A 164 -2.63 6.55 -1.66
C GLU A 164 -3.21 6.08 -0.33
N PHE A 165 -2.38 6.14 0.72
CA PHE A 165 -2.84 5.91 2.09
C PHE A 165 -3.25 7.25 2.70
N VAL A 166 -4.54 7.37 2.99
CA VAL A 166 -5.11 8.56 3.62
C VAL A 166 -5.37 8.28 5.10
N ARG A 167 -4.96 9.20 5.98
CA ARG A 167 -5.22 9.08 7.41
C ARG A 167 -6.72 9.12 7.69
N THR A 168 -7.18 8.16 8.49
CA THR A 168 -8.56 8.07 8.97
C THR A 168 -8.60 7.34 10.31
N SER A 169 -9.78 7.23 10.91
CA SER A 169 -9.99 6.52 12.18
C SER A 169 -11.41 5.93 12.25
N GLN A 170 -11.62 4.98 13.17
CA GLN A 170 -12.93 4.36 13.44
C GLN A 170 -13.57 3.73 12.19
N GLY A 171 -12.78 3.09 11.33
CA GLY A 171 -13.28 2.45 10.13
C GLY A 171 -13.83 3.37 9.04
N ARG A 172 -13.77 4.71 9.22
CA ARG A 172 -14.40 5.66 8.32
C ARG A 172 -13.63 5.80 7.01
N VAL A 173 -14.36 5.85 5.90
CA VAL A 173 -13.80 6.25 4.61
C VAL A 173 -13.61 7.78 4.60
N PRO A 174 -12.42 8.30 4.23
CA PRO A 174 -12.22 9.73 4.09
C PRO A 174 -13.15 10.35 3.04
N ALA A 175 -13.64 11.57 3.32
CA ALA A 175 -14.55 12.27 2.41
C ALA A 175 -13.95 12.45 1.00
N GLY A 176 -14.76 12.19 -0.03
CA GLY A 176 -14.34 12.30 -1.43
C GLY A 176 -13.39 11.20 -1.91
N ARG A 177 -13.12 10.17 -1.08
CA ARG A 177 -12.28 9.03 -1.46
C ARG A 177 -13.13 7.79 -1.71
N ARG A 178 -12.60 6.91 -2.56
CA ARG A 178 -13.10 5.55 -2.75
C ARG A 178 -12.14 4.58 -2.06
N PRO A 179 -12.59 3.77 -1.08
CA PRO A 179 -11.70 2.83 -0.42
C PRO A 179 -11.35 1.68 -1.37
N VAL A 180 -10.17 1.09 -1.19
CA VAL A 180 -9.77 -0.10 -1.94
C VAL A 180 -10.27 -1.32 -1.20
N GLU A 181 -11.24 -2.01 -1.80
CA GLU A 181 -11.81 -3.24 -1.25
C GLU A 181 -10.75 -4.33 -1.19
N GLY A 182 -10.59 -4.93 -0.01
CA GLY A 182 -9.65 -6.01 0.23
C GLY A 182 -10.30 -7.34 0.59
N GLY A 183 -11.62 -7.35 0.77
CA GLY A 183 -12.40 -8.57 0.96
C GLY A 183 -13.64 -8.31 1.83
N TYR A 184 -14.01 -9.30 2.63
CA TYR A 184 -15.20 -9.32 3.46
C TYR A 184 -15.04 -10.30 4.62
N GLU A 185 -15.73 -10.04 5.73
CA GLU A 185 -15.93 -10.98 6.83
C GLU A 185 -16.93 -12.09 6.45
N GLU A 186 -17.07 -13.13 7.26
CA GLU A 186 -17.96 -14.27 6.95
C GLU A 186 -19.45 -13.89 6.74
N ASP A 187 -19.90 -12.81 7.38
CA ASP A 187 -21.26 -12.27 7.22
C ASP A 187 -21.43 -11.38 5.97
N GLY A 188 -20.37 -11.24 5.16
CA GLY A 188 -20.34 -10.40 3.97
C GLY A 188 -19.99 -8.94 4.24
N THR A 189 -19.73 -8.54 5.48
CA THR A 189 -19.36 -7.15 5.81
C THR A 189 -18.03 -6.79 5.13
N PRO A 190 -17.96 -5.68 4.38
CA PRO A 190 -16.78 -5.36 3.57
C PRO A 190 -15.56 -4.99 4.44
N LEU A 191 -14.39 -5.35 3.93
CA LEU A 191 -13.09 -5.01 4.48
C LEU A 191 -12.26 -4.24 3.46
N TYR A 192 -11.52 -3.26 3.94
CA TYR A 192 -10.66 -2.42 3.11
C TYR A 192 -9.20 -2.56 3.51
N HIS A 193 -8.32 -2.34 2.54
CA HIS A 193 -6.88 -2.26 2.77
C HIS A 193 -6.54 -1.08 3.66
N ALA A 194 -5.76 -1.32 4.72
CA ALA A 194 -5.31 -0.29 5.64
C ALA A 194 -3.83 -0.48 5.99
N VAL A 195 -3.23 0.58 6.52
CA VAL A 195 -1.89 0.53 7.11
C VAL A 195 -1.94 1.23 8.47
N GLY A 196 -1.54 0.51 9.51
CA GLY A 196 -1.40 1.03 10.87
C GLY A 196 0.04 1.42 11.19
N MET A 197 0.21 2.31 12.16
CA MET A 197 1.51 2.57 12.78
C MET A 197 1.65 1.69 14.03
N VAL A 198 2.63 0.78 14.03
CA VAL A 198 2.94 -0.09 15.18
C VAL A 198 4.40 0.10 15.50
N ASN A 199 4.76 0.53 16.72
CA ASN A 199 6.15 0.76 17.13
C ASN A 199 6.98 1.61 16.14
N GLY A 200 6.35 2.62 15.52
CA GLY A 200 7.00 3.52 14.57
C GLY A 200 7.14 2.98 13.14
N ILE A 201 6.70 1.74 12.87
CA ILE A 201 6.67 1.16 11.51
C ILE A 201 5.26 1.10 10.94
N ARG A 202 5.18 1.12 9.61
CA ARG A 202 3.94 1.00 8.85
C ARG A 202 3.64 -0.47 8.58
N VAL A 203 2.54 -0.97 9.12
CA VAL A 203 2.14 -2.37 9.01
C VAL A 203 0.83 -2.48 8.25
N PRO A 204 0.78 -3.20 7.11
CA PRO A 204 -0.47 -3.49 6.43
C PRO A 204 -1.46 -4.27 7.30
N GLY A 205 -2.73 -4.00 7.10
CA GLY A 205 -3.82 -4.69 7.79
C GLY A 205 -5.17 -4.40 7.14
N LYS A 206 -6.21 -4.53 7.95
CA LYS A 206 -7.61 -4.36 7.53
C LYS A 206 -8.29 -3.23 8.30
N THR A 207 -9.29 -2.63 7.67
CA THR A 207 -10.23 -1.70 8.31
C THR A 207 -11.64 -1.97 7.81
N GLY A 208 -12.64 -1.65 8.62
CA GLY A 208 -14.05 -1.75 8.33
C GLY A 208 -14.82 -0.93 9.36
N ALA A 209 -16.04 -0.50 9.05
CA ALA A 209 -16.84 0.33 9.98
C ALA A 209 -17.18 -0.39 11.30
N HIS A 210 -17.08 -1.73 11.31
CA HIS A 210 -17.37 -2.62 12.43
C HIS A 210 -16.13 -3.04 13.24
N LEU A 211 -14.93 -2.60 12.86
CA LEU A 211 -13.65 -2.94 13.51
C LEU A 211 -13.18 -1.89 14.53
#